data_AF-A0A0Q4FPN3-F1
#
_entry.id   AF-A0A0Q4FPN3-F1
#
_cell.length_a   1.000
_cell.length_b   1.000
_cell.length_c   1.000
_cell.angle_alpha   90.00
_cell.angle_beta   90.00
_cell.angle_gamma   90.00
#
_symmetry.space_group_name_H-M   'P 1'
#
loop_
_entity.id
_entity.type
_entity.pdbx_description
1 polymer ?
#
loop_
_entity_poly.entity_id
_entity_poly.type
_entity_poly.pdbx_seq_one_letter_code
_entity_poly.pdbx_strand_id
1 'polypeptide(L)'
;MDILDRTLARLAEAPAPPALAGIDARVLARIGTRPFAYGRGAGLVAVALVALTIGMVGAELPVSAQPPVSLAPLAGTSPLAPSTLLIGEP
;
A
#
# COMPACT_ATOMS: atom_id res chain seq x y z
N MET A 1 30.43 -5.41 21.38
CA MET A 1 29.14 -5.03 21.96
C MET A 1 29.10 -3.53 22.03
N ASP A 2 28.41 -2.93 21.07
CA ASP A 2 28.32 -1.47 20.95
C ASP A 2 27.47 -0.88 22.10
N ILE A 3 27.26 0.44 22.12
CA ILE A 3 26.46 1.09 23.15
C ILE A 3 24.96 0.76 22.95
N LEU A 4 24.52 0.61 21.70
CA LEU A 4 23.14 0.31 21.34
C LEU A 4 22.74 -1.07 21.87
N ASP A 5 23.56 -2.09 21.65
CA ASP A 5 23.43 -3.45 22.16
C ASP A 5 23.22 -3.46 23.67
N ARG A 6 24.02 -2.67 24.40
CA ARG A 6 23.91 -2.54 25.86
C ARG A 6 22.63 -1.84 26.29
N THR A 7 22.18 -0.83 25.55
CA THR A 7 20.90 -0.16 25.84
C THR A 7 19.70 -1.06 25.54
N LEU A 8 19.75 -1.84 24.46
CA LEU A 8 18.71 -2.78 24.09
C LEU A 8 18.65 -3.95 25.07
N ALA A 9 19.79 -4.47 25.52
CA ALA A 9 19.84 -5.50 26.57
C ALA A 9 19.21 -5.01 27.87
N ARG A 10 19.53 -3.78 28.31
CA ARG A 10 18.90 -3.18 29.49
C ARG A 10 17.40 -2.96 29.32
N LEU A 11 16.95 -2.61 28.12
CA LEU A 11 15.53 -2.44 27.83
C LEU A 11 14.79 -3.77 27.85
N ALA A 12 15.41 -4.83 27.35
CA ALA A 12 14.84 -6.18 27.35
C ALA A 12 14.68 -6.75 28.76
N GLU A 13 15.56 -6.36 29.70
CA GLU A 13 15.47 -6.73 31.11
C GLU A 13 14.50 -5.86 31.93
N ALA A 14 14.04 -4.73 31.38
CA ALA A 14 13.15 -3.82 32.08
C ALA A 14 11.74 -4.44 32.25
N PRO A 15 11.11 -4.32 33.43
CA PRO A 15 9.74 -4.77 33.63
C PRO A 15 8.77 -4.08 32.66
N ALA A 16 7.87 -4.86 32.06
CA ALA A 16 6.83 -4.31 31.21
C ALA A 16 5.94 -3.32 32.00
N PRO A 17 5.71 -2.09 31.50
CA PRO A 17 4.83 -1.14 32.16
C PRO A 17 3.42 -1.72 32.37
N PRO A 18 2.80 -1.54 33.55
CA PRO A 18 1.46 -2.06 33.83
C PRO A 18 0.39 -1.44 32.91
N ALA A 19 0.66 -0.25 32.37
CA ALA A 19 -0.20 0.41 31.38
C ALA A 19 -0.34 -0.39 30.08
N LEU A 20 0.63 -1.24 29.72
CA LEU A 20 0.57 -2.12 28.54
C LEU A 20 -0.28 -3.36 28.78
N ALA A 21 -0.62 -3.70 30.03
CA ALA A 21 -1.47 -4.82 30.33
C ALA A 21 -2.83 -4.65 29.63
N GLY A 22 -3.19 -5.62 28.78
CA GLY A 22 -4.44 -5.58 28.01
C GLY A 22 -4.49 -4.50 26.92
N ILE A 23 -3.35 -3.96 26.47
CA ILE A 23 -3.32 -3.03 25.33
C ILE A 23 -3.88 -3.69 24.07
N ASP A 24 -3.60 -4.97 23.83
CA ASP A 24 -4.10 -5.73 22.68
C ASP A 24 -5.63 -5.78 22.65
N ALA A 25 -6.25 -6.10 23.79
CA ALA A 25 -7.70 -6.14 23.91
C ALA A 25 -8.34 -4.75 23.64
N ARG A 26 -7.71 -3.68 24.15
CA ARG A 26 -8.18 -2.30 23.91
C ARG A 26 -8.01 -1.87 22.45
N VAL A 27 -6.90 -2.23 21.80
CA VAL A 27 -6.65 -1.94 20.39
C VAL A 27 -7.62 -2.71 19.50
N LEU A 28 -7.80 -4.02 19.74
CA LEU A 28 -8.74 -4.86 18.99
C LEU A 28 -10.18 -4.39 19.17
N ALA A 29 -10.58 -4.05 20.39
CA ALA A 29 -11.89 -3.44 20.64
C ALA A 29 -12.03 -2.13 19.88
N ARG A 30 -11.01 -1.26 19.90
CA ARG A 30 -11.03 0.02 19.16
C ARG A 30 -11.13 -0.17 17.66
N ILE A 31 -10.43 -1.14 17.08
CA ILE A 31 -10.52 -1.49 15.65
C ILE A 31 -11.92 -2.02 15.33
N GLY A 32 -12.45 -2.93 16.15
CA GLY A 32 -13.79 -3.51 15.96
C GLY A 32 -14.92 -2.48 16.14
N THR A 33 -14.72 -1.45 16.96
CA THR A 33 -15.69 -0.35 17.12
C THR A 33 -15.64 0.68 16.00
N ARG A 34 -14.65 0.65 15.10
CA ARG A 34 -14.71 1.49 13.90
C ARG A 34 -15.90 1.00 13.08
N PRO A 35 -16.96 1.79 12.92
CA PRO A 35 -18.00 1.40 12.00
C PRO A 35 -17.33 1.29 10.63
N PHE A 36 -17.18 0.07 10.12
CA PHE A 36 -17.25 -0.10 8.68
C PHE A 36 -18.51 0.65 8.29
N ALA A 37 -18.38 1.65 7.42
CA ALA A 37 -19.53 2.33 6.87
C ALA A 37 -20.28 1.27 6.03
N TYR A 38 -21.08 0.43 6.70
CA TYR A 38 -21.88 -0.64 6.10
C TYR A 38 -22.91 -0.05 5.13
N GLY A 39 -23.14 1.27 5.15
CA GLY A 39 -23.87 2.02 4.12
C GLY A 39 -23.14 2.20 2.78
N ARG A 40 -21.83 1.87 2.67
CA ARG A 40 -21.05 1.95 1.42
C ARG A 40 -20.99 0.63 0.66
N GLY A 41 -21.34 -0.49 1.29
CA GLY A 41 -21.25 -1.84 0.71
C GLY A 41 -22.23 -2.07 -0.44
N ALA A 42 -23.48 -1.65 -0.31
CA ALA A 42 -24.48 -1.77 -1.37
C ALA A 42 -24.11 -0.95 -2.62
N GLY A 43 -23.57 0.25 -2.42
CA GLY A 43 -23.08 1.10 -3.52
C GLY A 43 -21.89 0.48 -4.25
N LEU A 44 -20.97 -0.14 -3.52
CA LEU A 44 -19.77 -0.75 -4.10
C LEU A 44 -20.10 -2.01 -4.93
N VAL A 45 -21.05 -2.82 -4.46
CA VAL A 45 -21.57 -3.98 -5.22
C VAL A 45 -22.31 -3.51 -6.49
N ALA A 46 -23.15 -2.49 -6.39
CA ALA A 46 -23.84 -1.93 -7.55
C ALA A 46 -22.86 -1.36 -8.58
N VAL A 47 -21.84 -0.60 -8.14
CA VAL A 47 -20.79 -0.06 -9.02
C VAL A 47 -19.99 -1.19 -9.67
N ALA A 48 -19.64 -2.24 -8.92
CA ALA A 48 -18.93 -3.40 -9.46
C ALA A 48 -19.76 -4.13 -10.54
N LEU A 49 -21.06 -4.32 -10.31
CA LEU A 49 -21.97 -4.91 -11.29
C LEU A 49 -22.07 -4.06 -12.56
N VAL A 50 -22.22 -2.74 -12.43
CA VAL A 50 -22.28 -1.82 -13.59
C VAL A 50 -20.96 -1.82 -14.37
N ALA A 51 -19.81 -1.80 -13.69
CA ALA A 51 -18.52 -1.86 -14.35
C ALA A 51 -18.33 -3.19 -15.11
N LEU A 52 -18.80 -4.31 -14.53
CA LEU A 52 -18.73 -5.63 -15.16
C LEU A 52 -19.60 -5.72 -16.41
N THR A 53 -20.83 -5.20 -16.37
CA THR A 53 -21.72 -5.22 -17.55
C THR A 53 -21.18 -4.34 -18.66
N ILE A 54 -20.66 -3.15 -18.34
CA ILE A 54 -20.00 -2.27 -19.32
C ILE A 54 -18.79 -2.96 -19.94
N GLY A 55 -17.94 -3.61 -19.13
CA GLY A 55 -16.76 -4.32 -19.62
C GLY A 55 -17.12 -5.49 -20.54
N MET A 56 -18.15 -6.27 -20.19
CA MET A 56 -18.60 -7.41 -20.99
C MET A 56 -19.23 -7.00 -22.31
N VAL A 57 -20.05 -5.93 -22.32
CA VAL A 57 -20.60 -5.37 -23.57
C VAL A 57 -19.51 -4.71 -24.40
N GLY A 58 -18.59 -3.98 -23.75
CA GLY A 58 -17.47 -3.30 -24.40
C GLY A 58 -16.45 -4.21 -25.07
N ALA A 59 -16.26 -5.44 -24.57
CA ALA A 59 -15.36 -6.42 -25.15
C ALA A 59 -15.83 -6.94 -26.52
N GLU A 60 -17.14 -6.95 -26.77
CA GLU A 60 -17.74 -7.38 -28.03
C GLU A 60 -17.78 -6.27 -29.09
N LEU A 61 -17.52 -5.02 -28.69
CA LEU A 61 -17.47 -3.88 -29.61
C LEU A 61 -16.09 -3.82 -30.28
N PRO A 62 -16.02 -3.86 -31.63
CA PRO A 62 -14.76 -3.70 -32.34
C PRO A 62 -14.28 -2.25 -32.21
N VAL A 63 -13.51 -1.96 -31.17
CA VAL A 63 -12.75 -0.73 -31.05
C VAL A 63 -11.51 -0.85 -31.91
N SER A 64 -11.34 0.07 -32.86
CA SER A 64 -10.06 0.21 -33.57
C SER A 64 -9.00 0.55 -32.54
N ALA A 65 -8.11 -0.41 -32.25
CA ALA A 65 -7.00 -0.21 -31.33
C ALA A 65 -6.15 0.97 -31.84
N GLN A 66 -6.13 2.07 -31.09
CA GLN A 66 -5.17 3.13 -31.35
C GLN A 66 -3.77 2.61 -31.02
N PRO A 67 -2.73 2.97 -31.82
CA PRO A 67 -1.37 2.58 -31.52
C PRO A 67 -1.01 2.98 -30.08
N PRO A 68 -0.41 2.10 -29.27
CA PRO A 68 0.01 2.46 -27.93
C PRO A 68 1.04 3.59 -28.01
N VAL A 69 0.73 4.75 -27.43
CA VAL A 69 1.75 5.77 -27.17
C VAL A 69 2.68 5.19 -26.12
N SER A 70 3.97 5.11 -26.43
CA SER A 70 4.98 4.58 -25.52
C SER A 70 5.00 5.41 -24.23
N LEU A 71 4.53 4.83 -23.14
CA LEU A 71 4.56 5.43 -21.80
C LEU A 71 5.82 5.05 -21.02
N ALA A 72 6.83 4.45 -21.67
CA ALA A 72 8.07 4.07 -21.02
C ALA A 72 8.89 5.33 -20.69
N PRO A 73 8.92 5.78 -19.41
CA PRO A 73 9.71 6.95 -19.02
C PRO A 73 11.23 6.66 -19.06
N LEU A 74 11.59 5.38 -19.23
CA LEU A 74 12.94 4.86 -19.25
C LEU A 74 13.39 4.39 -20.65
N ALA A 75 12.64 4.70 -21.71
CA ALA A 75 13.04 4.36 -23.07
C ALA A 75 14.24 5.22 -23.51
N GLY A 76 15.46 4.75 -23.25
CA GLY A 76 16.71 4.99 -24.00
C GLY A 76 17.26 6.41 -24.13
N THR A 77 16.49 7.46 -23.85
CA THR A 77 16.88 8.88 -24.02
C THR A 77 16.78 9.68 -22.73
N SER A 78 16.41 9.04 -21.60
CA SER A 78 16.35 9.72 -20.30
C SER A 78 17.77 9.91 -19.74
N PRO A 79 18.25 11.15 -19.54
CA PRO A 79 19.57 11.45 -18.97
C PRO A 79 19.71 11.05 -17.48
N LEU A 80 18.68 10.40 -16.92
CA LEU A 80 18.58 9.96 -15.53
C LEU A 80 18.63 8.42 -15.40
N ALA A 81 19.25 7.73 -16.37
CA ALA A 81 19.47 6.29 -16.25
C ALA A 81 20.15 5.97 -14.90
N PRO A 82 19.65 5.01 -14.11
CA PRO A 82 20.07 4.83 -12.71
C PRO A 82 21.58 4.59 -12.47
N SER A 83 22.37 4.29 -13.51
CA SER A 83 23.83 4.25 -13.45
C SER A 83 24.48 5.62 -13.25
N THR A 84 23.81 6.73 -13.59
CA THR A 84 24.32 8.09 -13.34
C THR A 84 24.29 8.45 -11.85
N LEU A 85 23.45 7.80 -11.05
CA LEU A 85 23.47 7.90 -9.59
C LEU A 85 24.61 7.10 -8.94
N LEU A 86 25.14 6.07 -9.63
CA LEU A 86 26.22 5.23 -9.11
C LEU A 86 27.62 5.82 -9.38
N ILE A 87 27.73 6.74 -10.34
CA ILE A 87 28.96 7.40 -10.78
C ILE A 87 29.12 8.80 -10.16
N GLY A 88 28.11 9.29 -9.44
CA GLY A 88 28.07 10.62 -8.86
C GLY A 88 28.23 10.64 -7.34
N GLU A 89 29.43 10.41 -6.83
CA GLU A 89 29.89 11.03 -5.58
C GLU A 89 31.42 11.22 -5.66
N PRO A 90 31.97 12.44 -5.45
CA PRO A 90 33.40 12.61 -5.15
C PRO A 90 33.76 12.11 -3.75
#